data_AF-A0A1M7TD98-F1
#
_entry.id   AF-A0A1M7TD98-F1
#
_cell.length_a   1.000
_cell.length_b   1.000
_cell.length_c   1.000
_cell.angle_alpha   90.00
_cell.angle_beta   90.00
_cell.angle_gamma   90.00
#
_symmetry.space_group_name_H-M   'P 1'
#
loop_
_entity.id
_entity.type
_entity.pdbx_description
1 polymer ?
#
loop_
_entity_poly.entity_id
_entity_poly.type
_entity_poly.pdbx_seq_one_letter_code
_entity_poly.pdbx_strand_id
1 'polypeptide(L)' 'MKTRKPTYFRNSLDMRDKVQVKVLRKRLRLSDDQFASVVRKSGSSISAITKEAATVK' A
#
# COMPACT_ATOMS: atom_id res chain seq x y z
N MET A 1 -1.52 -10.56 29.37
CA MET A 1 -2.52 -9.85 28.55
C MET A 1 -1.92 -9.60 27.17
N LYS A 2 -2.30 -10.37 26.13
CA LYS A 2 -1.80 -10.16 24.76
C LYS A 2 -2.35 -8.83 24.26
N THR A 3 -1.54 -7.77 24.34
CA THR A 3 -1.84 -6.50 23.68
C THR A 3 -1.88 -6.78 22.18
N ARG A 4 -3.09 -6.93 21.64
CA ARG A 4 -3.32 -6.90 20.20
C ARG A 4 -2.86 -5.52 19.76
N LYS A 5 -1.63 -5.43 19.24
CA LYS A 5 -1.10 -4.17 18.69
C LYS A 5 -2.19 -3.64 17.77
N PRO A 6 -2.65 -2.38 17.95
CA PRO A 6 -3.56 -1.80 16.98
C PRO A 6 -2.87 -1.99 15.64
N THR A 7 -3.53 -2.67 14.71
CA THR A 7 -3.10 -2.78 13.32
C THR A 7 -3.23 -1.37 12.77
N TYR A 8 -2.28 -0.54 13.15
CA TYR A 8 -2.14 0.80 12.71
C TYR A 8 -1.78 0.56 11.24
N PHE A 9 -2.80 0.64 10.38
CA PHE A 9 -2.64 1.24 9.08
C PHE A 9 -2.12 2.65 9.37
N ARG A 10 -0.84 2.74 9.79
CA ARG A 10 -0.08 3.97 9.74
C ARG A 10 -0.14 4.35 8.28
N ASN A 11 -0.06 5.63 7.99
CA ASN A 11 0.02 6.14 6.64
C ASN A 11 1.11 5.46 5.77
N SER A 12 1.90 4.53 6.30
CA SER A 12 2.85 3.65 5.63
C SER A 12 2.35 2.20 5.41
N LEU A 13 2.45 1.71 4.18
CA LEU A 13 2.39 0.32 3.74
C LEU A 13 3.64 -0.43 4.22
N ASP A 14 3.46 -1.58 4.87
CA ASP A 14 4.55 -2.52 5.09
C ASP A 14 4.71 -3.45 3.88
N MET A 15 5.83 -3.29 3.16
CA MET A 15 6.18 -4.12 1.99
C MET A 15 6.50 -5.57 2.36
N ARG A 16 6.79 -5.85 3.63
CA ARG A 16 7.00 -7.21 4.13
C ARG A 16 5.68 -7.90 4.45
N ASP A 17 4.61 -7.13 4.65
CA ASP A 17 3.27 -7.66 4.86
C ASP A 17 2.56 -7.91 3.52
N LYS A 18 2.64 -9.17 3.06
CA LYS A 18 1.97 -9.63 1.84
C LYS A 18 0.46 -9.41 1.86
N VAL A 19 -0.18 -9.39 3.04
CA VAL A 19 -1.62 -9.15 3.16
C VAL A 19 -1.95 -7.71 2.85
N GLN A 20 -1.20 -6.75 3.42
CA GLN A 20 -1.39 -5.33 3.14
C GLN A 20 -1.18 -5.00 1.66
N VAL A 21 -0.10 -5.52 1.07
CA VAL A 21 0.21 -5.35 -0.37
C VAL A 21 -0.93 -5.91 -1.23
N LYS A 22 -1.41 -7.13 -0.94
CA LYS A 22 -2.49 -7.76 -1.70
C LYS A 22 -3.82 -7.01 -1.58
N VAL A 23 -4.15 -6.51 -0.40
CA VAL A 23 -5.36 -5.70 -0.16
C VAL A 23 -5.27 -4.37 -0.88
N LEU A 24 -4.14 -3.67 -0.78
CA LEU A 24 -3.97 -2.36 -1.43
C LEU A 24 -3.99 -2.51 -2.96
N ARG A 25 -3.30 -3.51 -3.51
CA ARG A 25 -3.32 -3.83 -4.95
C ARG A 25 -4.74 -4.09 -5.45
N LYS A 26 -5.52 -4.90 -4.72
CA LYS A 26 -6.93 -5.17 -5.06
C LYS A 26 -7.79 -3.91 -5.03
N ARG A 27 -7.59 -3.04 -4.04
CA ARG A 27 -8.36 -1.78 -3.92
C ARG A 27 -8.03 -0.80 -5.05
N LEU A 28 -6.76 -0.68 -5.41
CA LEU A 28 -6.30 0.24 -6.45
C LEU A 28 -6.46 -0.31 -7.86
N ARG A 29 -6.80 -1.60 -8.00
CA ARG A 29 -6.97 -2.31 -9.29
C ARG A 29 -5.74 -2.19 -10.19
N LEU A 30 -4.54 -2.16 -9.59
CA LEU A 30 -3.26 -2.06 -10.28
C LEU A 30 -2.68 -3.44 -10.59
N SER A 31 -1.93 -3.54 -11.68
CA SER A 31 -1.03 -4.68 -11.93
C SER A 31 0.18 -4.64 -10.98
N ASP A 32 0.90 -5.76 -10.86
CA ASP A 32 2.10 -5.83 -10.02
C ASP A 32 3.17 -4.83 -10.45
N ASP A 33 3.35 -4.63 -11.75
CA ASP A 33 4.31 -3.68 -12.31
C ASP A 33 3.92 -2.23 -12.03
N GLN A 34 2.63 -1.89 -12.21
CA GLN A 34 2.12 -0.57 -11.89
C GLN A 34 2.23 -0.29 -10.39
N PHE A 35 1.89 -1.26 -9.56
CA PHE A 35 2.02 -1.15 -8.11
C PHE A 35 3.48 -0.94 -7.68
N ALA A 36 4.41 -1.72 -8.22
CA ALA A 36 5.84 -1.57 -7.93
C ALA A 36 6.39 -0.21 -8.38
N SER A 37 5.94 0.29 -9.54
CA SER A 37 6.29 1.61 -10.05
C SER A 37 5.77 2.72 -9.14
N VAL A 38 4.49 2.64 -8.75
CA VAL A 38 3.87 3.59 -7.81
C VAL A 38 4.58 3.57 -6.47
N VAL A 39 4.85 2.40 -5.89
CA VAL A 39 5.58 2.32 -4.61
C VAL A 39 7.00 2.87 -4.71
N ARG A 40 7.70 2.64 -5.83
CA ARG A 40 9.02 3.26 -6.06
C ARG A 40 8.95 4.78 -6.10
N LYS A 41 7.88 5.35 -6.67
CA LYS A 41 7.71 6.80 -6.83
C LYS A 41 7.16 7.48 -5.57
N SER A 42 6.20 6.85 -4.91
CA SER A 42 5.48 7.36 -3.73
C SER A 42 6.16 7.02 -2.39
N GLY A 43 7.07 6.04 -2.39
CA GLY A 43 7.59 5.42 -1.18
C GLY A 43 6.54 4.53 -0.50
N SER A 44 6.79 4.19 0.76
CA SER A 44 5.88 3.34 1.54
C SER A 44 4.60 4.04 1.97
N SER A 45 4.33 5.31 1.63
CA SER A 45 3.12 6.00 2.10
C SER A 45 1.87 5.55 1.33
N ILE A 46 0.87 4.96 2.01
CA ILE A 46 -0.41 4.51 1.44
C ILE A 46 -1.17 5.67 0.79
N SER A 47 -1.16 6.84 1.43
CA SER A 47 -1.84 8.03 0.90
C SER A 47 -1.20 8.50 -0.41
N ALA A 48 0.14 8.51 -0.46
CA ALA A 48 0.88 8.84 -1.67
C ALA A 48 0.65 7.80 -2.77
N ILE A 49 0.68 6.50 -2.44
CA ILE A 49 0.38 5.40 -3.36
C ILE A 49 -1.04 5.53 -3.92
N THR A 50 -2.03 5.86 -3.08
CA THR A 50 -3.42 6.00 -3.52
C THR A 50 -3.60 7.22 -4.43
N LYS A 51 -2.91 8.33 -4.12
CA LYS A 51 -2.93 9.54 -4.94
C LYS A 51 -2.25 9.33 -6.30
N GLU A 52 -1.09 8.68 -6.33
CA GLU A 52 -0.40 8.33 -7.57
C GLU A 52 -1.14 7.25 -8.35
N ALA A 53 -1.77 6.28 -7.69
CA ALA A 53 -2.61 5.30 -8.38
C ALA A 53 -3.81 5.95 -9.07
N ALA A 54 -4.36 7.01 -8.48
CA ALA A 54 -5.44 7.79 -9.11
C ALA A 54 -4.97 8.61 -10.33
N THR A 55 -3.68 8.97 -10.41
CA THR A 55 -3.10 9.69 -11.56
C THR A 55 -2.55 8.75 -12.65
N VAL A 56 -2.33 7.47 -12.34
CA VAL A 56 -1.89 6.43 -13.29
C VAL A 56 -3.04 5.86 -14.12
N LYS A 57 -4.29 6.13 -13.74
CA LYS A 57 -5.50 5.70 -14.46
C LYS A 57 -5.80 6.61 -15.64
#